data_AF-A0A3D5U700-F1
#
_entry.id   AF-A0A3D5U700-F1
#
_cell.length_a   1.000
_cell.length_b   1.000
_cell.length_c   1.000
_cell.angle_alpha   90.00
_cell.angle_beta   90.00
_cell.angle_gamma   90.00
#
_symmetry.space_group_name_H-M   'P 1'
#
loop_
_entity.id
_entity.type
_entity.pdbx_description
1 polymer ?
#
loop_
_entity_poly.entity_id
_entity_poly.type
_entity_poly.pdbx_seq_one_letter_code
_entity_poly.pdbx_strand_id
1 'polypeptide(L)'
;MRKSLIFILLAAVLLGVFGCSVTGSAEKMIVKYDIELARVRKASDINQRYQAPVADTTMGIARYAYEDDLFRSIWSADESGWELSLYNKSEETLTIDWDEAAYMDVDKIGRGVLASSTKYSERNNPQTPTVIARRGNITESLFSKDHVYQSTTGV
;
A
#
# COMPACT_ATOMS: atom_id res chain seq x y z
N MET A 1 -68.49 12.46 -2.48
CA MET A 1 -67.52 12.09 -1.41
C MET A 1 -66.71 10.84 -1.75
N ARG A 2 -67.34 9.71 -2.13
CA ARG A 2 -66.66 8.44 -2.46
C ARG A 2 -65.64 8.52 -3.63
N LYS A 3 -65.91 9.33 -4.66
CA LYS A 3 -64.97 9.56 -5.78
C LYS A 3 -63.72 10.35 -5.37
N SER A 4 -63.85 11.32 -4.48
CA SER A 4 -62.73 12.11 -3.96
C SER A 4 -61.79 11.28 -3.08
N LEU A 5 -62.35 10.38 -2.26
CA LEU A 5 -61.59 9.39 -1.48
C LEU A 5 -60.77 8.43 -2.36
N ILE A 6 -61.32 8.01 -3.50
CA ILE A 6 -60.61 7.16 -4.47
C ILE A 6 -59.45 7.94 -5.12
N PHE A 7 -59.64 9.22 -5.48
CA PHE A 7 -58.57 10.05 -6.03
C PHE A 7 -57.44 10.30 -5.01
N ILE A 8 -57.76 10.50 -3.73
CA ILE A 8 -56.76 10.68 -2.67
C ILE A 8 -55.97 9.40 -2.43
N LEU A 9 -56.63 8.23 -2.43
CA LEU A 9 -55.96 6.92 -2.33
C LEU A 9 -55.04 6.67 -3.54
N LEU A 10 -55.47 7.02 -4.74
CA LEU A 10 -54.66 6.87 -5.95
C LEU A 10 -53.41 7.77 -5.92
N ALA A 11 -53.56 9.00 -5.44
CA ALA A 11 -52.45 9.94 -5.28
C ALA A 11 -51.44 9.47 -4.21
N ALA A 12 -51.93 8.90 -3.10
CA ALA A 12 -51.07 8.33 -2.06
C ALA A 12 -50.28 7.10 -2.55
N VAL A 13 -50.90 6.25 -3.38
CA VAL A 13 -50.21 5.11 -4.01
C VAL A 13 -49.16 5.59 -5.02
N LEU A 14 -49.48 6.60 -5.84
CA LEU A 14 -48.53 7.21 -6.78
C LEU A 14 -47.32 7.83 -6.08
N LEU A 15 -47.53 8.53 -4.96
CA LEU A 15 -46.44 9.08 -4.12
C LEU A 15 -45.57 7.99 -3.47
N GLY A 16 -46.12 6.81 -3.17
CA GLY A 16 -45.37 5.68 -2.63
C GLY A 16 -44.43 5.01 -3.64
N VAL A 17 -44.71 5.10 -4.94
CA VAL A 17 -43.89 4.46 -6.00
C VAL A 17 -42.64 5.28 -6.36
N PHE A 18 -42.61 6.58 -6.06
CA PHE A 18 -41.42 7.43 -6.24
C PHE A 18 -40.42 7.34 -5.08
N GLY A 19 -40.71 6.55 -4.04
CA GLY A 19 -39.95 6.54 -2.77
C GLY A 19 -38.65 5.72 -2.75
N CYS A 20 -38.40 4.83 -3.70
CA CYS A 20 -37.18 3.99 -3.69
C CYS A 20 -36.65 3.73 -5.10
N SER A 21 -35.83 4.65 -5.60
CA SER A 21 -34.87 4.37 -6.68
C SER A 21 -33.62 5.23 -6.49
N VAL A 22 -33.02 5.13 -5.30
CA VAL A 22 -31.58 5.35 -5.15
C VAL A 22 -30.90 3.99 -5.14
N THR A 23 -30.99 3.26 -6.26
CA THR A 23 -29.89 2.37 -6.64
C THR A 23 -28.73 3.27 -7.07
N GLY A 24 -28.17 4.00 -6.10
CA GLY A 24 -26.83 4.50 -6.22
C GLY A 24 -25.97 3.26 -6.31
N SER A 25 -25.67 2.83 -7.54
CA SER A 25 -24.48 2.03 -7.79
C SER A 25 -23.38 2.78 -7.09
N ALA A 26 -22.91 2.27 -5.95
CA ALA A 26 -21.76 2.83 -5.28
C ALA A 26 -20.63 2.69 -6.29
N GLU A 27 -20.37 3.77 -7.04
CA GLU A 27 -19.24 3.82 -7.95
C GLU A 27 -18.02 3.57 -7.06
N LYS A 28 -17.47 2.37 -7.18
CA LYS A 28 -16.24 2.00 -6.49
C LYS A 28 -15.18 2.94 -7.06
N MET A 29 -14.86 4.01 -6.33
CA MET A 29 -13.71 4.83 -6.67
C MET A 29 -12.48 3.92 -6.61
N ILE A 30 -11.89 3.67 -7.77
CA ILE A 30 -10.61 2.99 -7.90
C ILE A 30 -9.57 4.10 -8.00
N VAL A 31 -8.77 4.26 -6.94
CA VAL A 31 -7.73 5.29 -6.90
C VAL A 31 -6.45 4.70 -7.46
N LYS A 32 -6.12 5.02 -8.72
CA LYS A 32 -4.86 4.56 -9.33
C LYS A 32 -3.70 5.45 -8.88
N TYR A 33 -2.69 4.83 -8.26
CA TYR A 33 -1.43 5.49 -7.95
C TYR A 33 -0.39 5.19 -9.03
N ASP A 34 0.34 6.21 -9.46
CA ASP A 34 1.55 6.07 -10.25
C ASP A 34 2.74 6.20 -9.30
N ILE A 35 3.47 5.11 -9.10
CA ILE A 35 4.54 5.01 -8.11
C ILE A 35 5.83 4.65 -8.86
N GLU A 36 6.88 5.46 -8.67
CA GLU A 36 8.21 5.21 -9.24
C GLU A 36 9.32 5.23 -8.19
N LEU A 37 10.35 4.39 -8.37
CA LEU A 37 11.61 4.54 -7.64
C LEU A 37 12.51 5.54 -8.35
N ALA A 38 12.32 6.83 -8.07
CA ALA A 38 13.05 7.89 -8.77
C ALA A 38 14.54 7.98 -8.39
N ARG A 39 14.87 7.73 -7.10
CA ARG A 39 16.24 7.87 -6.58
C ARG A 39 16.42 7.12 -5.27
N VAL A 40 17.57 6.45 -5.12
CA VAL A 40 18.06 5.92 -3.84
C VAL A 40 19.19 6.81 -3.33
N ARG A 41 19.27 7.03 -2.00
CA ARG A 41 20.32 7.85 -1.38
C ARG A 41 20.93 7.13 -0.19
N LYS A 42 22.26 7.11 -0.10
CA LYS A 42 23.00 6.62 1.07
C LYS A 42 23.42 7.78 1.95
N ALA A 43 23.12 7.72 3.25
CA ALA A 43 23.36 8.82 4.18
C ALA A 43 24.84 9.26 4.23
N SER A 44 25.78 8.34 4.02
CA SER A 44 27.22 8.62 4.09
C SER A 44 27.82 9.24 2.83
N ASP A 45 27.11 9.22 1.69
CA ASP A 45 27.65 9.78 0.45
C ASP A 45 26.56 10.41 -0.45
N ILE A 46 26.39 11.72 -0.30
CA ILE A 46 25.45 12.53 -1.09
C ILE A 46 25.89 12.63 -2.56
N ASN A 47 27.18 12.40 -2.85
CA ASN A 47 27.80 12.58 -4.17
C ASN A 47 28.04 11.25 -4.91
N GLN A 48 27.74 10.11 -4.29
CA GLN A 48 27.90 8.81 -4.92
C GLN A 48 27.10 8.73 -6.22
N ARG A 49 27.72 8.20 -7.29
CA ARG A 49 27.00 7.92 -8.53
C ARG A 49 26.08 6.73 -8.32
N TYR A 50 24.78 7.00 -8.21
CA TYR A 50 23.74 5.98 -8.08
C TYR A 50 23.49 5.30 -9.43
N GLN A 51 23.29 3.98 -9.41
CA GLN A 51 22.68 3.31 -10.56
C GLN A 51 21.19 3.70 -10.62
N ALA A 52 20.73 4.06 -11.81
CA ALA A 52 19.32 4.37 -12.01
C ALA A 52 18.49 3.10 -11.76
N PRO A 53 17.41 3.19 -10.98
CA PRO A 53 16.52 2.06 -10.79
C PRO A 53 15.96 1.56 -12.12
N VAL A 54 15.92 0.25 -12.31
CA VAL A 54 15.42 -0.37 -13.53
C VAL A 54 13.97 -0.78 -13.33
N ALA A 55 13.07 -0.22 -14.14
CA ALA A 55 11.67 -0.59 -14.16
C ALA A 55 11.44 -1.85 -15.02
N ASP A 56 10.78 -2.85 -14.47
CA ASP A 56 10.22 -4.00 -15.18
C ASP A 56 8.69 -3.95 -15.07
N THR A 57 8.01 -3.85 -16.21
CA THR A 57 6.54 -3.78 -16.32
C THR A 57 5.95 -4.97 -17.06
N THR A 58 6.76 -5.99 -17.38
CA THR A 58 6.38 -7.12 -18.25
C THR A 58 5.20 -7.94 -17.72
N MET A 59 4.95 -7.92 -16.41
CA MET A 59 3.86 -8.65 -15.75
C MET A 59 2.66 -7.78 -15.37
N GLY A 60 2.57 -6.54 -15.88
CA GLY A 60 1.48 -5.60 -15.52
C GLY A 60 1.59 -5.02 -14.10
N ILE A 61 2.62 -5.40 -13.35
CA ILE A 61 3.02 -4.81 -12.07
C ILE A 61 4.36 -4.12 -12.30
N ALA A 62 4.44 -2.83 -12.01
CA ALA A 62 5.69 -2.09 -12.07
C ALA A 62 6.61 -2.53 -10.93
N ARG A 63 7.78 -3.07 -11.28
CA ARG A 63 8.84 -3.43 -10.34
C ARG A 63 10.05 -2.57 -10.58
N TYR A 64 10.67 -2.09 -9.52
CA TYR A 64 11.86 -1.27 -9.58
C TYR A 64 13.03 -1.99 -8.92
N ALA A 65 14.11 -2.17 -9.66
CA ALA A 65 15.33 -2.77 -9.16
C ALA A 65 16.40 -1.70 -8.88
N TYR A 66 17.06 -1.78 -7.74
CA TYR A 66 18.26 -0.99 -7.42
C TYR A 66 19.38 -1.92 -6.98
N GLU A 67 20.61 -1.61 -7.37
CA GLU A 67 21.78 -2.40 -7.02
C GLU A 67 22.98 -1.51 -6.72
N ASP A 68 23.67 -1.83 -5.62
CA ASP A 68 24.98 -1.30 -5.27
C ASP A 68 25.91 -2.43 -4.79
N ASP A 69 27.02 -2.06 -4.16
CA ASP A 69 28.02 -3.02 -3.69
C ASP A 69 27.54 -3.85 -2.47
N LEU A 70 26.59 -3.34 -1.68
CA LEU A 70 26.11 -3.97 -0.45
C LEU A 70 24.93 -4.89 -0.73
N PHE A 71 23.97 -4.45 -1.54
CA PHE A 71 22.76 -5.21 -1.80
C PHE A 71 22.15 -4.95 -3.18
N ARG A 72 21.26 -5.85 -3.57
CA ARG A 72 20.30 -5.65 -4.65
C ARG A 72 18.91 -5.66 -4.05
N SER A 73 18.06 -4.72 -4.46
CA SER A 73 16.67 -4.66 -4.05
C SER A 73 15.73 -4.63 -5.25
N ILE A 74 14.55 -5.22 -5.08
CA ILE A 74 13.45 -5.18 -6.02
C ILE A 74 12.22 -4.78 -5.24
N TRP A 75 11.54 -3.72 -5.68
CA TRP A 75 10.38 -3.15 -5.02
C TRP A 75 9.19 -3.13 -5.98
N SER A 76 8.01 -3.46 -5.47
CA SER A 76 6.74 -3.10 -6.09
C SER A 76 5.82 -2.49 -5.06
N ALA A 77 4.94 -1.60 -5.51
CA ALA A 77 4.02 -0.89 -4.64
C ALA A 77 2.66 -0.82 -5.32
N ASP A 78 1.60 -1.04 -4.55
CA ASP A 78 0.23 -0.86 -5.00
C ASP A 78 -0.66 -0.32 -3.86
N GLU A 79 -1.97 -0.28 -4.08
CA GLU A 79 -2.94 0.17 -3.07
C GLU A 79 -2.96 -0.69 -1.79
N SER A 80 -2.47 -1.93 -1.84
CA SER A 80 -2.46 -2.88 -0.73
C SER A 80 -1.19 -2.82 0.12
N GLY A 81 -0.10 -2.25 -0.40
CA GLY A 81 1.16 -2.09 0.31
C GLY A 81 2.37 -2.13 -0.61
N TRP A 82 3.52 -2.50 -0.03
CA TRP A 82 4.77 -2.66 -0.77
C TRP A 82 5.30 -4.07 -0.64
N GLU A 83 5.91 -4.57 -1.69
CA GLU A 83 6.68 -5.81 -1.67
C GLU A 83 8.15 -5.46 -1.90
N LEU A 84 9.00 -5.89 -0.96
CA LEU A 84 10.44 -5.67 -0.98
C LEU A 84 11.15 -7.01 -1.02
N SER A 85 11.92 -7.27 -2.08
CA SER A 85 12.91 -8.33 -2.11
C SER A 85 14.30 -7.75 -1.99
N LEU A 86 15.12 -8.28 -1.08
CA LEU A 86 16.45 -7.75 -0.79
C LEU A 86 17.48 -8.87 -0.73
N TYR A 87 18.45 -8.80 -1.63
CA TYR A 87 19.57 -9.70 -1.73
C TYR A 87 20.83 -9.06 -1.16
N ASN A 88 21.40 -9.70 -0.15
CA ASN A 88 22.66 -9.27 0.47
C ASN A 88 23.85 -9.71 -0.40
N LYS A 89 24.56 -8.74 -1.00
CA LYS A 89 25.77 -8.99 -1.81
C LYS A 89 27.05 -9.02 -0.99
N SER A 90 26.99 -8.64 0.28
CA SER A 90 28.15 -8.59 1.16
C SER A 90 28.49 -9.97 1.75
N GLU A 91 29.69 -10.07 2.32
CA GLU A 91 30.14 -11.23 3.11
C GLU A 91 29.70 -11.15 4.58
N GLU A 92 29.12 -10.02 4.98
CA GLU A 92 28.62 -9.77 6.32
C GLU A 92 27.10 -9.95 6.38
N THR A 93 26.58 -10.08 7.60
CA THR A 93 25.14 -10.11 7.83
C THR A 93 24.58 -8.69 7.78
N LEU A 94 23.47 -8.49 7.08
CA LEU A 94 22.72 -7.23 7.11
C LEU A 94 21.52 -7.38 8.06
N THR A 95 21.20 -6.31 8.77
CA THR A 95 20.01 -6.24 9.63
C THR A 95 19.18 -5.04 9.20
N ILE A 96 17.88 -5.26 9.05
CA ILE A 96 16.90 -4.20 8.82
C ILE A 96 16.14 -3.95 10.12
N ASP A 97 16.28 -2.74 10.64
CA ASP A 97 15.45 -2.23 11.74
C ASP A 97 14.19 -1.58 11.16
N TRP A 98 13.05 -2.24 11.35
CA TRP A 98 11.76 -1.75 10.83
C TRP A 98 11.17 -0.61 11.68
N ASP A 99 11.63 -0.42 12.92
CA ASP A 99 11.16 0.71 13.74
C ASP A 99 11.74 2.05 13.27
N GLU A 100 12.89 2.02 12.61
CA GLU A 100 13.49 3.20 11.95
C GLU A 100 12.97 3.40 10.51
N ALA A 101 12.27 2.42 9.95
CA ALA A 101 11.74 2.51 8.59
C ALA A 101 10.52 3.43 8.54
N ALA A 102 10.60 4.46 7.71
CA ALA A 102 9.53 5.43 7.51
C ALA A 102 9.37 5.78 6.02
N TYR A 103 8.15 6.19 5.67
CA TYR A 103 7.82 6.71 4.35
C TYR A 103 7.13 8.07 4.47
N MET A 104 7.14 8.83 3.38
CA MET A 104 6.42 10.10 3.29
C MET A 104 5.08 9.87 2.59
N ASP A 105 3.98 10.20 3.25
CA ASP A 105 2.63 10.01 2.70
C ASP A 105 2.22 11.20 1.81
N VAL A 106 1.09 11.10 1.11
CA VAL A 106 0.57 12.11 0.17
C VAL A 106 0.29 13.46 0.83
N ASP A 107 0.05 13.46 2.14
CA ASP A 107 -0.12 14.64 2.98
C ASP A 107 1.22 15.27 3.42
N LYS A 108 2.35 14.70 2.97
CA LYS A 108 3.72 15.07 3.37
C LYS A 108 3.99 14.88 4.86
N ILE A 109 3.31 13.93 5.48
CA ILE A 109 3.58 13.49 6.85
C ILE A 109 4.41 12.22 6.80
N GLY A 110 5.51 12.21 7.55
CA GLY A 110 6.34 11.02 7.73
C GLY A 110 5.61 9.99 8.60
N ARG A 111 5.51 8.76 8.12
CA ARG A 111 4.79 7.66 8.77
C ARG A 111 5.67 6.44 8.87
N GLY A 112 5.45 5.63 9.91
CA GLY A 112 6.19 4.39 10.11
C GLY A 112 5.75 3.30 9.14
N VAL A 113 6.67 2.38 8.87
CA VAL A 113 6.41 1.15 8.11
C VAL A 113 6.14 0.00 9.08
N LEU A 114 5.21 -0.89 8.70
CA LEU A 114 4.90 -2.12 9.41
C LEU A 114 5.28 -3.32 8.52
N ALA A 115 6.20 -4.16 8.98
CA ALA A 115 6.55 -5.40 8.29
C ALA A 115 5.44 -6.46 8.47
N SER A 116 5.22 -7.30 7.46
CA SER A 116 4.15 -8.32 7.47
C SER A 116 4.30 -9.36 8.58
N SER A 117 5.53 -9.56 9.05
CA SER A 117 5.86 -10.39 10.21
C SER A 117 5.31 -9.84 11.53
N THR A 118 4.94 -8.55 11.60
CA THR A 118 4.38 -7.91 12.78
C THR A 118 2.85 -7.78 12.65
N LYS A 119 2.12 -8.25 13.66
CA LYS A 119 0.65 -8.12 13.68
C LYS A 119 0.23 -6.67 13.83
N TYR A 120 -0.81 -6.27 13.12
CA TYR A 120 -1.37 -4.92 13.22
C TYR A 120 -1.83 -4.54 14.64
N SER A 121 -2.31 -5.51 15.44
CA SER A 121 -2.65 -5.30 16.85
C SER A 121 -1.45 -4.88 17.71
N GLU A 122 -0.25 -5.26 17.28
CA GLU A 122 1.02 -5.02 17.97
C GLU A 122 1.80 -3.87 17.32
N ARG A 123 1.21 -3.12 16.39
CA ARG A 123 1.89 -2.07 15.60
C ARG A 123 2.61 -1.00 16.44
N ASN A 124 2.19 -0.77 17.68
CA ASN A 124 2.79 0.21 18.59
C ASN A 124 3.96 -0.36 19.42
N ASN A 125 4.17 -1.67 19.35
CA ASN A 125 5.31 -2.33 19.99
C ASN A 125 6.52 -2.30 19.05
N PRO A 126 7.74 -2.51 19.59
CA PRO A 126 8.93 -2.68 18.75
C PRO A 126 8.78 -3.85 17.77
N GLN A 127 9.18 -3.63 16.53
CA GLN A 127 9.18 -4.65 15.49
C GLN A 127 10.43 -5.53 15.59
N THR A 128 10.30 -6.80 15.22
CA THR A 128 11.47 -7.68 15.18
C THR A 128 12.33 -7.33 13.98
N PRO A 129 13.63 -7.00 14.15
CA PRO A 129 14.51 -6.72 13.03
C PRO A 129 14.68 -7.94 12.13
N THR A 130 14.70 -7.73 10.81
CA THR A 130 14.97 -8.81 9.87
C THR A 130 16.46 -8.95 9.61
N VAL A 131 16.98 -10.15 9.80
CA VAL A 131 18.39 -10.48 9.60
C VAL A 131 18.57 -11.20 8.26
N ILE A 132 19.43 -10.68 7.40
CA ILE A 132 19.75 -11.22 6.08
C ILE A 132 21.18 -11.75 6.13
N ALA A 133 21.31 -13.08 6.14
CA ALA A 133 22.61 -13.74 6.11
C ALA A 133 23.44 -13.30 4.89
N ARG A 134 24.77 -13.43 4.99
CA ARG A 134 25.69 -13.22 3.87
C ARG A 134 25.22 -13.97 2.63
N ARG A 135 25.25 -13.31 1.46
CA ARG A 135 24.77 -13.90 0.18
C ARG A 135 23.33 -14.42 0.23
N GLY A 136 22.53 -14.00 1.21
CA GLY A 136 21.13 -14.42 1.42
C GLY A 136 20.14 -13.47 0.75
N ASN A 137 18.88 -13.91 0.69
CA ASN A 137 17.76 -13.13 0.15
C ASN A 137 16.59 -13.16 1.13
N ILE A 138 15.84 -12.07 1.17
CA ILE A 138 14.52 -12.02 1.81
C ILE A 138 13.49 -11.45 0.86
N THR A 139 12.23 -11.77 1.11
CA THR A 139 11.09 -11.07 0.55
C THR A 139 10.16 -10.73 1.71
N GLU A 140 9.79 -9.46 1.82
CA GLU A 140 8.98 -8.93 2.91
C GLU A 140 7.88 -8.04 2.32
N SER A 141 6.65 -8.22 2.81
CA SER A 141 5.56 -7.31 2.51
C SER A 141 5.51 -6.23 3.60
N LEU A 142 5.34 -4.99 3.18
CA LEU A 142 5.34 -3.82 4.04
C LEU A 142 4.01 -3.09 3.93
N PHE A 143 3.55 -2.54 5.05
CA PHE A 143 2.30 -1.81 5.16
C PHE A 143 2.52 -0.49 5.90
N SER A 144 1.57 0.44 5.76
CA SER A 144 1.60 1.64 6.59
C SER A 144 1.23 1.26 8.01
N LYS A 145 1.98 1.79 8.99
CA LYS A 145 1.65 1.62 10.41
C LYS A 145 0.31 2.29 10.77
N ASP A 146 -0.03 3.39 10.10
CA ASP A 146 -1.18 4.22 10.43
C ASP A 146 -2.35 4.07 9.44
N HIS A 147 -2.06 3.76 8.18
CA HIS A 147 -3.05 3.67 7.10
C HIS A 147 -3.17 2.25 6.55
N VAL A 148 -3.90 1.40 7.28
CA VAL A 148 -4.28 0.08 6.77
C VAL A 148 -5.72 0.13 6.27
N TYR A 149 -5.88 0.11 4.94
CA TYR A 149 -7.18 -0.12 4.33
C TYR A 149 -7.52 -1.61 4.46
N GLN A 150 -8.32 -1.97 5.46
CA GLN A 150 -8.94 -3.30 5.47
C GLN A 150 -9.93 -3.35 4.32
N SER A 151 -9.62 -4.12 3.28
CA SER A 151 -10.62 -4.57 2.31
C SER A 151 -11.75 -5.24 3.11
N THR A 152 -12.93 -4.62 3.11
CA THR A 152 -14.14 -5.15 3.77
C THR A 152 -14.58 -6.51 3.22
N THR A 153 -14.01 -6.96 2.10
CA THR A 153 -14.10 -8.34 1.63
C THR A 153 -13.11 -9.23 2.38
N GLY A 154 -13.37 -9.44 3.67
CA GLY A 154 -13.20 -10.76 4.23
C GLY A 154 -14.22 -11.68 3.56
N VAL A 155 -13.78 -12.89 3.20
CA VAL A 155 -14.61 -13.94 2.57
C VAL A 155 -16.01 -14.02 3.18
#